data_AF-A0A540N859-F1
#
_entry.id   AF-A0A540N859-F1
#
_cell.length_a   1.000
_cell.length_b   1.000
_cell.length_c   1.000
_cell.angle_alpha   90.00
_cell.angle_beta   90.00
_cell.angle_gamma   90.00
#
_symmetry.space_group_name_H-M   'P 1'
#
loop_
_entity.id
_entity.type
_entity.pdbx_description
1 polymer ?
#
loop_
_entity_poly.entity_id
_entity_poly.type
_entity_poly.pdbx_seq_one_letter_code
_entity_poly.pdbx_strand_id
1 'polypeptide(L)'
;MIFGSLGAVVHGAFMPVFFLMFGEMVNGFGENQMNSQKMTAEVAKYALYFVYLGLIVCVTSYADIACWMYTGKRQVSTLRKKYLEALLKQDFSFFNTDTRTGDIVFSILTDTVDLMLLASLMTIFFFIS
;
A
#
# COMPACT_ATOMS: atom_id res chain seq x y z
N MET A 1 9.70 -2.53 4.60
CA MET A 1 9.25 -3.66 3.78
C MET A 1 8.41 -4.65 4.61
N ILE A 2 8.94 -5.29 5.67
CA ILE A 2 8.17 -6.26 6.50
C ILE A 2 6.92 -5.65 7.16
N PHE A 3 7.04 -4.46 7.76
CA PHE A 3 5.88 -3.79 8.38
C PHE A 3 4.82 -3.37 7.36
N GLY A 4 5.22 -2.92 6.17
CA GLY A 4 4.30 -2.54 5.10
C GLY A 4 3.68 -3.71 4.34
N SER A 5 4.27 -4.91 4.41
CA SER A 5 3.65 -6.14 3.90
C SER A 5 2.65 -6.72 4.89
N LEU A 6 2.94 -6.64 6.19
CA LEU A 6 2.01 -7.09 7.23
C LEU A 6 0.74 -6.24 7.25
N GLY A 7 0.88 -4.91 7.14
CA GLY A 7 -0.29 -4.05 7.08
C GLY A 7 -1.10 -4.25 5.80
N ALA A 8 -0.44 -4.46 4.64
CA ALA A 8 -1.14 -4.72 3.39
C ALA A 8 -2.00 -5.99 3.45
N VAL A 9 -1.54 -7.04 4.14
CA VAL A 9 -2.33 -8.27 4.35
C VAL A 9 -3.55 -8.01 5.25
N VAL A 10 -3.36 -7.30 6.36
CA VAL A 10 -4.44 -6.98 7.30
C VAL A 10 -5.49 -6.08 6.64
N HIS A 11 -5.05 -5.09 5.87
CA HIS A 11 -5.95 -4.23 5.11
C HIS A 11 -6.62 -5.02 3.99
N GLY A 12 -5.92 -5.90 3.25
CA GLY A 12 -6.54 -6.70 2.18
C GLY A 12 -7.63 -7.64 2.71
N ALA A 13 -7.44 -8.19 3.92
CA ALA A 13 -8.43 -9.00 4.61
C ALA A 13 -9.62 -8.20 5.16
N PHE A 14 -9.59 -6.86 5.11
CA PHE A 14 -10.69 -6.02 5.61
C PHE A 14 -12.01 -6.27 4.88
N MET A 15 -11.98 -6.36 3.55
CA MET A 15 -13.17 -6.53 2.71
C MET A 15 -13.99 -7.79 3.09
N PRO A 16 -13.42 -9.01 3.16
CA PRO A 16 -14.18 -10.18 3.58
C PRO A 16 -14.63 -10.12 5.04
N VAL A 17 -13.80 -9.59 5.94
CA VAL A 17 -14.16 -9.44 7.36
C VAL A 17 -15.34 -8.48 7.55
N PHE A 18 -15.35 -7.37 6.80
CA PHE A 18 -16.44 -6.40 6.80
C PHE A 18 -17.77 -7.05 6.38
N PHE A 19 -17.76 -7.85 5.30
CA PHE A 19 -18.96 -8.55 4.85
C PHE A 19 -19.47 -9.59 5.86
N LEU A 20 -18.58 -10.33 6.54
CA LEU A 20 -18.98 -11.27 7.58
C LEU A 20 -19.65 -10.58 8.76
N MET A 21 -19.04 -9.51 9.28
CA MET A 21 -19.62 -8.72 10.38
C MET A 21 -20.94 -8.08 9.98
N PHE A 22 -21.04 -7.60 8.74
CA PHE A 22 -22.29 -7.05 8.22
C PHE A 22 -23.39 -8.12 8.13
N GLY A 23 -23.04 -9.34 7.72
CA GLY A 23 -23.94 -10.49 7.71
C GLY A 23 -24.46 -10.84 9.11
N GLU A 24 -23.58 -10.91 10.10
CA GLU A 24 -23.97 -11.17 11.50
C GLU A 24 -24.88 -10.08 12.08
N MET A 25 -24.59 -8.81 11.76
CA MET A 25 -25.46 -7.69 12.15
C MET A 25 -26.85 -7.84 11.54
N VAL A 26 -26.95 -8.15 10.24
CA VAL A 26 -28.24 -8.36 9.53
C VAL A 26 -28.98 -9.58 10.09
N ASN A 27 -28.28 -10.66 10.43
CA ASN A 27 -28.89 -11.83 11.06
C ASN A 27 -29.44 -11.51 12.46
N GLY A 28 -28.71 -10.71 13.25
CA GLY A 28 -29.15 -10.22 14.56
C GLY A 28 -30.42 -9.37 14.48
N PHE A 29 -30.60 -8.60 13.40
CA PHE A 29 -31.87 -7.91 13.10
C PHE A 29 -33.01 -8.88 12.75
N GLY A 30 -32.73 -9.93 11.98
CA GLY A 30 -33.73 -10.93 11.57
C GLY A 30 -34.22 -11.83 12.70
N GLU A 31 -33.36 -12.20 13.65
CA GLU A 31 -33.69 -13.14 14.72
C GLU A 31 -34.43 -12.47 15.90
N ASN A 32 -34.24 -11.16 16.12
CA ASN A 32 -34.78 -10.42 17.26
C ASN A 32 -35.99 -9.51 16.92
N GLN A 33 -36.68 -9.77 15.79
CA GLN A 33 -37.79 -8.91 15.30
C GLN A 33 -38.94 -8.72 16.31
N MET A 34 -39.17 -9.70 17.20
CA MET A 34 -40.24 -9.63 18.21
C MET A 34 -39.83 -8.88 19.48
N ASN A 35 -38.55 -8.53 19.67
CA ASN A 35 -38.07 -7.86 20.88
C ASN A 35 -37.13 -6.69 20.53
N SER A 36 -37.71 -5.50 20.31
CA SER A 36 -36.99 -4.29 19.91
C SER A 36 -35.85 -3.90 20.84
N GLN A 37 -35.93 -4.24 22.13
CA GLN A 37 -34.92 -3.87 23.12
C GLN A 37 -33.66 -4.76 23.02
N LYS A 38 -33.84 -6.05 22.68
CA LYS A 38 -32.71 -6.97 22.42
C LYS A 38 -32.06 -6.69 21.07
N MET A 39 -32.88 -6.41 20.06
CA MET A 39 -32.40 -6.04 18.72
C MET A 39 -31.50 -4.81 18.75
N THR A 40 -31.93 -3.73 19.42
CA THR A 40 -31.14 -2.49 19.52
C THR A 40 -29.83 -2.68 20.30
N ALA A 41 -29.82 -3.52 21.33
CA ALA A 41 -28.61 -3.83 22.09
C ALA A 41 -27.56 -4.61 21.27
N GLU A 42 -27.99 -5.63 20.51
CA GLU A 42 -27.10 -6.39 19.62
C GLU A 42 -26.52 -5.51 18.51
N VAL A 43 -27.35 -4.70 17.87
CA VAL A 43 -26.91 -3.79 16.80
C VAL A 43 -25.94 -2.74 17.31
N ALA A 44 -26.18 -2.17 18.50
CA ALA A 44 -25.25 -1.23 19.13
C ALA A 44 -23.88 -1.87 19.41
N LYS A 45 -23.86 -3.16 19.76
CA LYS A 45 -22.63 -3.92 19.97
C LYS A 45 -21.87 -4.14 18.65
N TYR A 46 -22.53 -4.55 17.57
CA TYR A 46 -21.91 -4.68 16.24
C TYR A 46 -21.43 -3.32 15.69
N ALA A 47 -22.19 -2.25 15.90
CA ALA A 47 -21.80 -0.90 15.51
C ALA A 47 -20.48 -0.46 16.19
N LEU A 48 -20.30 -0.78 17.48
CA LEU A 48 -19.03 -0.54 18.17
C LEU A 48 -17.87 -1.34 17.56
N TYR A 49 -18.09 -2.60 17.18
CA TYR A 49 -17.05 -3.39 16.52
C TYR A 49 -16.66 -2.81 15.16
N PHE A 50 -17.60 -2.26 14.37
CA PHE A 50 -17.28 -1.56 13.13
C PHE A 50 -16.36 -0.35 13.34
N VAL A 51 -16.55 0.39 14.44
CA VAL A 51 -15.69 1.53 14.79
C VAL A 51 -14.26 1.06 15.09
N TYR A 52 -14.11 -0.01 15.88
CA TYR A 52 -12.79 -0.59 16.17
C TYR A 52 -12.10 -1.12 14.90
N LEU A 53 -12.84 -1.81 14.04
CA LEU A 53 -12.36 -2.33 12.77
C LEU A 53 -11.86 -1.19 11.86
N GLY A 54 -12.63 -0.11 11.74
CA GLY A 54 -12.25 1.07 10.96
C GLY A 54 -10.99 1.75 11.48
N LEU A 55 -10.81 1.82 12.80
CA LEU A 55 -9.63 2.41 13.42
C LEU A 55 -8.37 1.61 13.10
N ILE A 56 -8.44 0.26 13.18
CA ILE A 56 -7.34 -0.64 12.83
C ILE A 56 -6.94 -0.44 11.35
N VAL A 57 -7.92 -0.39 10.46
CA VAL A 57 -7.67 -0.22 9.01
C VAL A 57 -7.08 1.15 8.70
N CYS A 58 -7.55 2.20 9.39
CA CYS A 58 -7.00 3.54 9.24
C CYS A 58 -5.50 3.59 9.63
N VAL A 59 -5.14 3.02 10.78
CA VAL A 59 -3.74 2.97 11.23
C VAL A 59 -2.89 2.12 10.29
N THR A 60 -3.41 0.96 9.89
CA THR A 60 -2.70 0.00 9.03
C THR A 60 -2.44 0.59 7.65
N SER A 61 -3.47 1.18 7.02
CA SER A 61 -3.37 1.85 5.72
C SER A 61 -2.36 2.98 5.72
N TYR A 62 -2.35 3.80 6.78
CA TYR A 62 -1.38 4.87 6.92
C TYR A 62 0.05 4.33 7.05
N ALA A 63 0.26 3.29 7.86
CA ALA A 63 1.56 2.66 8.05
C ALA A 63 2.11 2.03 6.77
N ASP A 64 1.26 1.38 5.98
CA ASP A 64 1.64 0.79 4.70
C ASP A 64 2.13 1.86 3.74
N ILE A 65 1.30 2.88 3.47
CA ILE A 65 1.63 3.96 2.54
C ILE A 65 2.91 4.70 2.97
N ALA A 66 3.04 4.99 4.27
CA ALA A 66 4.23 5.63 4.82
C ALA A 66 5.49 4.76 4.62
N CYS A 67 5.41 3.45 4.85
CA CYS A 67 6.51 2.51 4.66
C CYS A 67 6.92 2.40 3.17
N TRP A 68 5.95 2.34 2.25
CA TRP A 68 6.21 2.32 0.81
C TRP A 68 6.86 3.62 0.33
N MET A 69 6.33 4.77 0.75
CA MET A 69 6.89 6.08 0.39
C MET A 69 8.30 6.28 0.95
N TYR A 70 8.54 5.89 2.20
CA TYR A 70 9.87 5.97 2.81
C TYR A 70 10.90 5.09 2.09
N THR A 71 10.52 3.85 1.77
CA THR A 71 11.39 2.92 1.04
C THR A 71 11.72 3.45 -0.34
N GLY A 72 10.72 4.01 -1.02
CA GLY A 72 10.89 4.59 -2.34
C GLY A 72 11.83 5.80 -2.38
N LYS A 73 11.72 6.73 -1.41
CA LYS A 73 12.64 7.85 -1.28
C LYS A 73 14.10 7.39 -1.12
N ARG A 74 14.32 6.30 -0.37
CA ARG A 74 15.66 5.74 -0.15
C ARG A 74 16.24 5.08 -1.41
N GLN A 75 15.40 4.41 -2.21
CA GLN A 75 15.80 3.83 -3.50
C GLN A 75 16.25 4.92 -4.48
N VAL A 76 15.45 5.97 -4.66
CA VAL A 76 15.78 7.09 -5.56
C VAL A 76 17.05 7.83 -5.14
N SER A 77 17.25 8.07 -3.84
CA SER A 77 18.47 8.74 -3.34
C SER A 77 19.74 7.94 -3.63
N THR A 78 19.68 6.62 -3.43
CA THR A 78 20.82 5.73 -3.70
C THR A 78 21.15 5.70 -5.19
N LEU A 79 20.11 5.65 -6.02
CA LEU A 79 20.22 5.65 -7.46
C LEU A 79 20.85 6.95 -8.00
N ARG A 80 20.42 8.10 -7.48
CA ARG A 80 21.00 9.41 -7.81
C ARG A 80 22.48 9.53 -7.43
N LYS A 81 22.89 8.96 -6.29
CA LYS A 81 24.30 8.95 -5.87
C LYS A 81 25.16 8.11 -6.82
N LYS A 82 24.70 6.89 -7.14
CA LYS A 82 25.39 6.02 -8.11
C LYS A 82 25.45 6.64 -9.50
N TYR A 83 24.40 7.34 -9.91
CA TYR A 83 24.36 8.10 -11.16
C TYR A 83 25.47 9.16 -11.20
N LEU A 84 25.54 10.03 -10.18
CA LEU A 84 26.55 11.09 -10.13
C LEU A 84 27.98 10.53 -10.08
N GLU A 85 28.21 9.44 -9.34
CA GLU A 85 29.53 8.80 -9.25
C GLU A 85 29.95 8.15 -10.58
N ALA A 86 29.04 7.48 -11.28
CA ALA A 86 29.30 6.91 -12.60
C ALA A 86 29.60 8.02 -13.63
N LEU A 87 28.87 9.14 -13.56
CA LEU A 87 29.05 10.28 -14.46
C LEU A 87 30.39 10.99 -14.24
N LEU A 88 30.86 11.10 -12.99
CA LEU A 88 32.16 11.70 -12.64
C LEU A 88 33.36 10.78 -12.96
N LYS A 89 33.17 9.45 -12.94
CA LYS A 89 34.22 8.47 -13.27
C LYS A 89 34.38 8.22 -14.77
N GLN A 90 33.43 8.67 -15.59
CA GLN A 90 33.48 8.53 -17.03
C GLN A 90 34.27 9.70 -17.62
N ASP A 91 35.60 9.58 -17.63
CA ASP A 91 36.53 10.56 -18.21
C ASP A 91 36.22 10.88 -19.70
N PHE A 92 36.56 12.10 -20.10
CA PHE A 92 36.25 12.80 -21.36
C PHE A 92 36.52 12.03 -22.68
N SER A 93 37.26 10.91 -22.64
CA SER A 93 37.57 10.08 -23.81
C SER A 93 36.37 9.28 -24.36
N PHE A 94 35.29 9.14 -23.59
CA PHE A 94 34.08 8.42 -24.00
C PHE A 94 33.01 9.33 -24.65
N PHE A 95 33.18 10.65 -24.56
CA PHE A 95 32.23 11.65 -25.06
C PHE A 95 32.20 11.78 -26.60
N ASN A 96 33.18 11.17 -27.29
CA ASN A 96 33.30 11.27 -28.76
C ASN A 96 33.06 9.95 -29.51
N THR A 97 32.78 8.82 -28.84
CA THR A 97 32.66 7.52 -29.55
C THR A 97 31.52 6.62 -29.07
N ASP A 98 31.00 6.77 -27.85
CA ASP A 98 29.94 5.88 -27.36
C ASP A 98 28.83 6.64 -26.63
N THR A 99 27.89 7.19 -27.40
CA THR A 99 26.60 7.71 -26.94
C THR A 99 25.73 6.65 -26.26
N ARG A 100 26.05 5.35 -26.38
CA ARG A 100 25.19 4.25 -25.92
C ARG A 100 25.26 3.98 -24.42
N THR A 101 26.37 4.21 -23.72
CA THR A 101 26.49 3.81 -22.30
C THR A 101 25.61 4.65 -21.37
N GLY A 102 25.42 5.94 -21.68
CA GLY A 102 24.53 6.83 -20.91
C GLY A 102 23.05 6.42 -21.04
N ASP A 103 22.63 6.03 -22.25
CA ASP A 103 21.26 5.61 -22.53
C ASP A 103 20.88 4.34 -21.78
N ILE A 104 21.74 3.32 -21.73
CA ILE A 104 21.42 2.04 -21.07
C ILE A 104 21.22 2.24 -19.56
N VAL A 105 22.06 3.07 -18.95
CA VAL A 105 21.99 3.35 -17.50
C VAL A 105 20.81 4.26 -17.16
N PHE A 106 20.51 5.26 -18.01
CA PHE A 106 19.31 6.08 -17.87
C PHE A 106 18.02 5.28 -18.06
N SER A 107 18.04 4.29 -18.95
CA SER A 107 16.94 3.32 -19.12
C SER A 107 16.70 2.53 -17.84
N ILE A 108 17.75 1.97 -17.22
CA ILE A 108 17.64 1.26 -15.94
C ILE A 108 17.10 2.18 -14.82
N LEU A 109 17.57 3.43 -14.77
CA LEU A 109 17.07 4.44 -13.83
C LEU A 109 15.56 4.67 -14.03
N THR A 110 15.14 4.90 -15.27
CA THR A 110 13.74 5.15 -15.63
C THR A 110 12.88 3.93 -15.30
N ASP A 111 13.33 2.73 -15.67
CA ASP A 111 12.64 1.46 -15.36
C ASP A 111 12.44 1.27 -13.86
N THR A 112 13.42 1.62 -13.03
CA THR A 112 13.28 1.51 -11.56
C THR A 112 12.30 2.52 -10.97
N VAL A 113 12.20 3.73 -11.55
CA VAL A 113 11.25 4.75 -11.11
C VAL A 113 9.84 4.39 -11.56
N ASP A 114 9.68 3.89 -12.78
CA ASP A 114 8.41 3.39 -13.31
C ASP A 114 7.94 2.16 -12.53
N LEU A 115 8.83 1.23 -12.17
CA LEU A 115 8.52 0.10 -11.30
C LEU A 115 8.02 0.56 -9.92
N MET A 116 8.60 1.61 -9.37
CA MET A 116 8.19 2.14 -8.07
C MET A 116 6.80 2.81 -8.14
N LEU A 117 6.52 3.50 -9.25
CA LEU A 117 5.23 4.13 -9.52
C LEU A 117 4.16 3.07 -9.78
N LEU A 118 4.48 2.03 -10.57
CA LEU A 118 3.64 0.86 -10.81
C LEU A 118 3.37 0.08 -9.52
N ALA A 119 4.34 -0.11 -8.64
CA ALA A 119 4.12 -0.78 -7.36
C ALA A 119 3.13 0.00 -6.47
N SER A 120 3.22 1.33 -6.47
CA SER A 120 2.23 2.18 -5.79
C SER A 120 0.84 2.07 -6.41
N LEU A 121 0.75 2.07 -7.75
CA LEU A 121 -0.52 1.93 -8.49
C LEU A 121 -1.14 0.54 -8.32
N MET A 122 -0.36 -0.53 -8.39
CA MET A 122 -0.81 -1.90 -8.20
C MET A 122 -1.34 -2.13 -6.79
N THR A 123 -0.71 -1.53 -5.78
CA THR A 123 -1.24 -1.60 -4.40
C THR A 123 -2.64 -1.00 -4.36
N ILE A 124 -2.84 0.19 -4.92
CA ILE A 124 -4.16 0.84 -4.99
C ILE A 124 -5.17 0.00 -5.80
N PHE A 125 -4.75 -0.61 -6.90
CA PHE A 125 -5.61 -1.43 -7.76
C PHE A 125 -6.01 -2.76 -7.12
N PHE A 126 -5.09 -3.41 -6.39
CA PHE A 126 -5.35 -4.64 -5.62
C PHE A 126 -6.27 -4.38 -4.41
N PHE A 127 -6.44 -3.12 -4.00
CA PHE A 127 -7.37 -2.69 -2.95
C PHE A 127 -8.77 -2.32 -3.47
N ILE A 128 -8.95 -2.13 -4.78
CA ILE A 128 -10.25 -1.77 -5.38
C ILE A 128 -10.95 -2.98 -6.03
N SER A 129 -10.20 -4.04 -6.35
CA SER A 129 -10.72 -5.27 -6.96
C SER A 129 -10.89 -6.39 -5.96
#